data_AF-A0A1G1XP59-F1
#
_entry.id   AF-A0A1G1XP59-F1
#
_cell.length_a   1.000
_cell.length_b   1.000
_cell.length_c   1.000
_cell.angle_alpha   90.00
_cell.angle_beta   90.00
_cell.angle_gamma   90.00
#
_symmetry.space_group_name_H-M   'P 1'
#
loop_
_entity.id
_entity.type
_entity.pdbx_description
1 polymer ?
#
loop_
_entity_poly.entity_id
_entity_poly.type
_entity_poly.pdbx_seq_one_letter_code
_entity_poly.pdbx_strand_id
1 'polypeptide(L)'
;MLMENEKTVNDQKSYHFGLAVGIAAVSTIFLAGLLIYVFTGGRSACLAGDGTTGAGKTAKKFETCLESGKYDAAIESSINLGSQLGVQGTPASFINGYLVSGALPVDTIKQVIDTILADKEPDFDFMKDDSGKIVKVEMPQITDQDHVTGAKNGKVTIVEFSDFECPYCGRYKTTIDQVLKDYPDSVTLVFHNFPLSFHQYAKPAAVASECANEQGKFWEMYDKLFGYNNNSTLNSENIKKAAVEIGLK
;
A
#
# COMPACT_ATOMS: atom_id res chain seq x y z
N MET A 1 49.11 -27.24 -31.81
CA MET A 1 48.46 -27.86 -30.64
C MET A 1 47.24 -26.99 -30.36
N LEU A 2 46.10 -27.18 -31.06
CA LEU A 2 45.05 -28.19 -30.81
C LEU A 2 44.70 -28.22 -29.31
N MET A 3 43.49 -27.95 -28.80
CA MET A 3 42.14 -27.89 -29.37
C MET A 3 41.21 -26.98 -28.53
N GLU A 4 40.10 -26.58 -29.14
CA GLU A 4 38.85 -26.10 -28.53
C GLU A 4 38.27 -27.12 -27.53
N ASN A 5 37.39 -26.69 -26.59
CA ASN A 5 35.98 -27.11 -26.63
C ASN A 5 35.08 -26.42 -25.59
N GLU A 6 33.89 -26.06 -26.08
CA GLU A 6 32.69 -25.65 -25.36
C GLU A 6 31.98 -26.84 -24.67
N LYS A 7 31.05 -26.52 -23.75
CA LYS A 7 29.64 -26.99 -23.66
C LYS A 7 29.17 -27.43 -22.27
N THR A 8 28.22 -26.64 -21.75
CA THR A 8 26.90 -26.98 -21.17
C THR A 8 26.70 -28.32 -20.45
N VAL A 9 25.98 -28.32 -19.32
CA VAL A 9 24.66 -29.00 -19.17
C VAL A 9 24.04 -28.75 -17.79
N ASN A 10 22.74 -28.45 -17.86
CA ASN A 10 21.67 -28.37 -16.88
C ASN A 10 21.54 -29.63 -15.98
N ASP A 11 21.29 -29.48 -14.67
CA ASP A 11 20.66 -30.54 -13.88
C ASP A 11 19.67 -29.94 -12.85
N GLN A 12 18.39 -30.10 -13.15
CA GLN A 12 17.26 -29.85 -12.26
C GLN A 12 17.03 -31.10 -11.40
N LYS A 13 17.13 -30.98 -10.08
CA LYS A 13 16.67 -32.02 -9.16
C LYS A 13 15.37 -31.62 -8.45
N SER A 14 14.32 -32.24 -8.94
CA SER A 14 12.99 -32.36 -8.38
C SER A 14 13.02 -33.10 -7.04
N TYR A 15 12.33 -32.57 -6.02
CA TYR A 15 12.00 -33.30 -4.79
C TYR A 15 10.49 -33.48 -4.70
N HIS A 16 10.03 -34.69 -4.97
CA HIS A 16 8.72 -35.22 -4.57
C HIS A 16 8.96 -36.37 -3.60
N PHE A 17 8.19 -36.44 -2.51
CA PHE A 17 7.78 -37.59 -1.67
C PHE A 17 7.51 -37.04 -0.24
N GLY A 18 6.42 -37.33 0.47
CA GLY A 18 5.27 -38.19 0.23
C GLY A 18 4.26 -37.96 1.37
N LEU A 19 2.97 -38.00 1.05
CA LEU A 19 1.86 -37.95 1.99
C LEU A 19 1.69 -39.35 2.61
N ALA A 20 1.64 -39.47 3.94
CA ALA A 20 1.24 -40.69 4.63
C ALA A 20 -0.03 -40.43 5.45
N VAL A 21 -1.13 -41.04 5.00
CA VAL A 21 -2.44 -41.05 5.65
C VAL A 21 -2.49 -42.26 6.59
N GLY A 22 -2.75 -42.03 7.87
CA GLY A 22 -3.00 -43.09 8.86
C GLY A 22 -4.39 -42.92 9.47
N ILE A 23 -5.35 -43.74 9.02
CA ILE A 23 -6.68 -43.88 9.62
C ILE A 23 -6.63 -45.13 10.51
N ALA A 24 -6.92 -44.96 11.80
CA ALA A 24 -7.24 -46.06 12.71
C ALA A 24 -8.66 -45.84 13.26
N ALA A 25 -9.57 -46.73 12.88
CA ALA A 25 -10.84 -46.94 13.54
C ALA A 25 -10.63 -47.78 14.81
N VAL A 26 -11.56 -47.72 15.77
CA VAL A 26 -12.19 -48.88 16.46
C VAL A 26 -13.11 -48.44 17.63
N SER A 27 -14.34 -48.95 17.55
CA SER A 27 -15.30 -49.38 18.59
C SER A 27 -15.79 -48.50 19.74
N THR A 28 -17.09 -48.17 19.62
CA THR A 28 -18.22 -48.40 20.56
C THR A 28 -17.97 -48.39 22.07
N ILE A 29 -18.74 -47.58 22.80
CA ILE A 29 -19.60 -48.00 23.94
C ILE A 29 -20.67 -46.91 24.18
N PHE A 30 -21.93 -47.36 24.23
CA PHE A 30 -23.09 -46.62 24.72
C PHE A 30 -23.03 -46.49 26.26
N LEU A 31 -23.31 -45.29 26.79
CA LEU A 31 -23.94 -45.17 28.11
C LEU A 31 -24.71 -43.86 28.20
N ALA A 32 -26.03 -44.00 28.26
CA ALA A 32 -26.96 -42.95 28.64
C ALA A 32 -26.77 -42.60 30.12
N GLY A 33 -26.63 -41.31 30.41
CA GLY A 33 -26.53 -40.76 31.76
C GLY A 33 -27.27 -39.44 31.82
N LEU A 34 -28.56 -39.51 32.13
CA LEU A 34 -29.41 -38.39 32.51
C LEU A 34 -28.95 -37.85 33.86
N LEU A 35 -28.42 -36.62 33.92
CA LEU A 35 -28.34 -35.86 35.17
C LEU A 35 -28.59 -34.38 34.88
N ILE A 36 -29.79 -33.97 35.27
CA ILE A 36 -30.30 -32.62 35.32
C ILE A 36 -29.41 -31.82 36.29
N TYR A 37 -28.81 -30.73 35.80
CA TYR A 37 -28.33 -29.65 36.67
C TYR A 37 -28.95 -28.34 36.18
N VAL A 38 -29.97 -27.91 36.92
CA VAL A 38 -30.47 -26.53 36.90
C VAL A 38 -29.46 -25.69 37.66
N PHE A 39 -28.67 -24.87 36.97
CA PHE A 39 -28.04 -23.71 37.57
C PHE A 39 -28.69 -22.46 37.00
N THR A 40 -29.53 -21.88 37.85
CA THR A 40 -30.06 -20.53 37.75
C THR A 40 -28.93 -19.52 37.83
N GLY A 41 -28.97 -18.54 36.92
CA GLY A 41 -28.54 -17.16 37.17
C GLY A 41 -27.04 -16.88 37.10
N GLY A 42 -26.64 -16.09 36.10
CA GLY A 42 -25.34 -15.42 36.11
C GLY A 42 -24.66 -15.22 34.77
N ARG A 43 -25.38 -14.88 33.69
CA ARG A 43 -24.72 -14.28 32.52
C ARG A 43 -24.47 -12.81 32.83
N SER A 44 -23.25 -12.50 33.26
CA SER A 44 -22.68 -11.17 33.13
C SER A 44 -22.65 -10.81 31.64
N ALA A 45 -23.65 -10.04 31.22
CA ALA A 45 -23.57 -9.27 30.00
C ALA A 45 -22.51 -8.20 30.20
N CYS A 46 -21.29 -8.47 29.76
CA CYS A 46 -20.34 -7.39 29.51
C CYS A 46 -20.89 -6.60 28.32
N LEU A 47 -21.22 -5.36 28.62
CA LEU A 47 -21.82 -4.33 27.79
C LEU A 47 -21.13 -4.28 26.42
N ALA A 48 -21.85 -4.71 25.38
CA ALA A 48 -21.60 -4.19 24.06
C ALA A 48 -21.96 -2.70 24.11
N GLY A 49 -20.95 -1.84 24.02
CA GLY A 49 -21.17 -0.42 23.77
C GLY A 49 -21.85 -0.29 22.41
N ASP A 50 -23.11 0.09 22.43
CA ASP A 50 -23.86 0.50 21.25
C ASP A 50 -23.38 1.90 20.83
N GLY A 51 -22.27 1.93 20.10
CA GLY A 51 -21.81 3.09 19.35
C GLY A 51 -22.81 3.43 18.23
N THR A 52 -23.99 3.91 18.59
CA THR A 52 -25.02 4.42 17.68
C THR A 52 -24.96 5.93 17.64
N THR A 53 -23.84 6.48 17.18
CA THR A 53 -23.75 7.85 16.70
C THR A 53 -23.94 7.86 15.18
N GLY A 54 -25.20 7.85 14.71
CA GLY A 54 -25.66 8.45 13.44
C GLY A 54 -24.98 8.12 12.09
N ALA A 55 -23.93 7.29 12.02
CA ALA A 55 -23.12 7.00 10.83
C ALA A 55 -23.32 5.56 10.28
N GLY A 56 -24.00 4.69 11.04
CA GLY A 56 -23.97 3.24 10.89
C GLY A 56 -24.87 2.59 9.83
N LYS A 57 -25.36 3.32 8.82
CA LYS A 57 -26.07 2.69 7.68
C LYS A 57 -25.46 2.95 6.32
N THR A 58 -24.53 3.90 6.22
CA THR A 58 -24.07 4.36 4.92
C THR A 58 -22.80 3.66 4.47
N ALA A 59 -21.99 2.98 5.31
CA ALA A 59 -20.69 2.44 4.87
C ALA A 59 -20.57 0.89 4.93
N LYS A 60 -21.68 0.14 4.82
CA LYS A 60 -21.65 -1.32 5.01
C LYS A 60 -20.79 -2.04 3.96
N LYS A 61 -20.83 -1.61 2.69
CA LYS A 61 -19.98 -2.22 1.64
C LYS A 61 -18.52 -1.93 1.95
N PHE A 62 -18.19 -0.70 2.34
CA PHE A 62 -16.84 -0.31 2.73
C PHE A 62 -16.33 -1.09 3.94
N GLU A 63 -17.09 -1.19 5.03
CA GLU A 63 -16.69 -1.94 6.23
C GLU A 63 -16.45 -3.42 5.92
N THR A 64 -17.35 -4.02 5.12
CA THR A 64 -17.18 -5.40 4.64
C THR A 64 -15.88 -5.54 3.86
N CYS A 65 -15.57 -4.59 2.97
CA CYS A 65 -14.32 -4.59 2.22
C CYS A 65 -13.10 -4.47 3.12
N LEU A 66 -13.12 -3.53 4.07
CA LEU A 66 -12.01 -3.25 4.99
C LEU A 66 -11.64 -4.49 5.84
N GLU A 67 -12.62 -5.31 6.20
CA GLU A 67 -12.44 -6.52 7.02
C GLU A 67 -12.18 -7.78 6.19
N SER A 68 -12.31 -7.73 4.86
CA SER A 68 -12.28 -8.91 3.99
C SER A 68 -10.90 -9.48 3.69
N GLY A 69 -9.83 -8.70 3.88
CA GLY A 69 -8.47 -9.04 3.41
C GLY A 69 -8.32 -9.03 1.88
N LYS A 70 -9.35 -8.61 1.12
CA LYS A 70 -9.36 -8.63 -0.36
C LYS A 70 -8.14 -7.95 -1.00
N TYR A 71 -7.66 -6.87 -0.39
CA TYR A 71 -6.59 -6.03 -0.93
C TYR A 71 -5.20 -6.35 -0.37
N ASP A 72 -5.07 -7.37 0.47
CA ASP A 72 -3.78 -7.71 1.09
C ASP A 72 -2.72 -8.05 0.04
N ALA A 73 -3.08 -8.86 -0.96
CA ALA A 73 -2.18 -9.25 -2.03
C ALA A 73 -1.76 -8.08 -2.95
N ALA A 74 -2.67 -7.15 -3.23
CA ALA A 74 -2.37 -5.97 -4.06
C ALA A 74 -1.40 -5.02 -3.35
N ILE A 75 -1.63 -4.81 -2.04
CA ILE A 75 -0.73 -4.00 -1.20
C ILE A 75 0.63 -4.70 -1.07
N GLU A 76 0.65 -6.02 -0.86
CA GLU A 76 1.88 -6.79 -0.80
C GLU A 76 2.65 -6.73 -2.13
N SER A 77 1.96 -6.75 -3.26
CA SER A 77 2.58 -6.55 -4.58
C SER A 77 3.22 -5.16 -4.70
N SER A 78 2.58 -4.11 -4.17
CA SER A 78 3.13 -2.75 -4.17
C SER A 78 4.37 -2.64 -3.27
N ILE A 79 4.36 -3.27 -2.10
CA ILE A 79 5.53 -3.36 -1.21
C ILE A 79 6.68 -4.07 -1.92
N ASN A 80 6.42 -5.25 -2.50
CA ASN A 80 7.43 -6.03 -3.20
C ASN A 80 8.02 -5.28 -4.39
N LEU A 81 7.19 -4.58 -5.17
CA LEU A 81 7.67 -3.72 -6.25
C LEU A 81 8.62 -2.64 -5.71
N GLY A 82 8.22 -1.90 -4.68
CA GLY A 82 9.07 -0.88 -4.07
C GLY A 82 10.40 -1.46 -3.59
N SER A 83 10.37 -2.58 -2.85
CA SER A 83 11.59 -3.25 -2.36
C SER A 83 12.50 -3.72 -3.50
N GLN A 84 11.95 -4.26 -4.59
CA GLN A 84 12.71 -4.65 -5.77
C GLN A 84 13.39 -3.47 -6.47
N LEU A 85 12.74 -2.30 -6.46
CA LEU A 85 13.29 -1.05 -6.98
C LEU A 85 14.26 -0.36 -6.00
N GLY A 86 14.49 -0.93 -4.81
CA GLY A 86 15.42 -0.40 -3.80
C GLY A 86 14.79 0.59 -2.82
N VAL A 87 13.46 0.68 -2.74
CA VAL A 87 12.77 1.47 -1.71
C VAL A 87 12.98 0.82 -0.34
N GLN A 88 13.61 1.57 0.56
CA GLN A 88 13.93 1.13 1.93
C GLN A 88 13.10 1.86 3.01
N GLY A 89 12.32 2.86 2.62
CA GLY A 89 11.51 3.68 3.52
C GLY A 89 10.62 4.63 2.72
N THR A 90 9.74 5.32 3.44
CA THR A 90 8.75 6.22 2.82
C THR A 90 8.86 7.65 3.37
N PRO A 91 8.53 8.68 2.56
CA PRO A 91 8.16 8.56 1.14
C PRO A 91 9.41 8.27 0.30
N ALA A 92 9.22 7.51 -0.78
CA ALA A 92 10.21 7.37 -1.83
C ALA A 92 9.49 7.53 -3.16
N SER A 93 10.10 8.23 -4.11
CA SER A 93 9.53 8.37 -5.44
C SER A 93 10.57 8.14 -6.53
N PHE A 94 10.10 7.83 -7.73
CA PHE A 94 10.90 7.80 -8.93
C PHE A 94 10.35 8.83 -9.91
N ILE A 95 11.15 9.84 -10.25
CA ILE A 95 10.79 10.86 -11.24
C ILE A 95 11.42 10.44 -12.56
N ASN A 96 10.63 9.93 -13.52
CA ASN A 96 11.12 9.27 -14.74
C ASN A 96 12.22 8.21 -14.47
N GLY A 97 12.06 7.44 -13.38
CA GLY A 97 12.99 6.40 -12.96
C GLY A 97 14.17 6.87 -12.12
N TYR A 98 14.39 8.19 -11.94
CA TYR A 98 15.39 8.71 -11.02
C TYR A 98 14.87 8.66 -9.59
N LEU A 99 15.57 7.94 -8.71
CA LEU A 99 15.17 7.82 -7.31
C LEU A 99 15.27 9.17 -6.59
N VAL A 100 14.20 9.51 -5.90
CA VAL A 100 14.09 10.65 -4.99
C VAL A 100 13.61 10.10 -3.65
N SER A 101 14.54 9.99 -2.71
CA SER A 101 14.28 9.45 -1.38
C SER A 101 13.89 10.56 -0.40
N GLY A 102 12.81 10.35 0.35
CA GLY A 102 12.37 11.23 1.42
C GLY A 102 11.49 12.40 0.98
N ALA A 103 11.02 13.14 1.98
CA ALA A 103 10.09 14.26 1.80
C ALA A 103 10.85 15.54 1.41
N LEU A 104 11.25 15.66 0.15
CA LEU A 104 11.98 16.84 -0.32
C LEU A 104 11.09 18.09 -0.45
N PRO A 105 11.65 19.30 -0.30
CA PRO A 105 10.93 20.55 -0.53
C PRO A 105 10.42 20.68 -1.96
N VAL A 106 9.33 21.43 -2.13
CA VAL A 106 8.71 21.69 -3.44
C VAL A 106 9.71 22.22 -4.46
N ASP A 107 10.49 23.25 -4.12
CA ASP A 107 11.45 23.86 -5.05
C ASP A 107 12.51 22.86 -5.53
N THR A 108 12.92 21.91 -4.66
CA THR A 108 13.86 20.85 -5.03
C THR A 108 13.23 19.88 -6.04
N ILE A 109 11.99 19.46 -5.82
CA ILE A 109 11.27 18.61 -6.78
C ILE A 109 11.05 19.34 -8.11
N LYS A 110 10.71 20.63 -8.06
CA LYS A 110 10.54 21.47 -9.26
C LYS A 110 11.81 21.56 -10.09
N GLN A 111 12.97 21.73 -9.47
CA GLN A 111 14.26 21.75 -10.19
C GLN A 111 14.51 20.45 -10.96
N VAL A 112 14.15 19.29 -10.40
CA VAL A 112 14.25 18.00 -11.08
C VAL A 112 13.31 17.96 -12.29
N ILE A 113 12.05 18.31 -12.08
CA ILE A 113 11.01 18.32 -13.11
C ILE A 113 11.41 19.25 -14.27
N ASP A 114 11.83 20.48 -13.96
CA ASP A 114 12.24 21.47 -14.95
C ASP A 114 13.47 20.99 -15.75
N THR A 115 14.39 20.28 -15.11
CA THR A 115 15.56 19.69 -15.78
C THR A 115 15.12 18.62 -16.78
N ILE A 116 14.21 17.73 -16.38
CA ILE A 116 13.66 16.69 -17.26
C ILE A 116 12.86 17.30 -18.41
N LEU A 117 12.03 18.31 -18.13
CA LEU A 117 11.23 19.00 -19.15
C LEU A 117 12.09 19.76 -20.17
N ALA A 118 13.31 20.14 -19.79
CA ALA A 118 14.32 20.71 -20.67
C ALA A 118 15.12 19.64 -21.45
N ASP A 119 14.70 18.38 -21.41
CA ASP A 119 15.36 17.22 -22.03
C ASP A 119 16.82 17.04 -21.55
N LYS A 120 17.08 17.37 -20.28
CA LYS A 120 18.38 17.19 -19.62
C LYS A 120 18.31 16.08 -18.58
N GLU A 121 19.44 15.44 -18.34
CA GLU A 121 19.59 14.45 -17.28
C GLU A 121 19.73 15.13 -15.91
N PRO A 122 18.86 14.83 -14.92
CA PRO A 122 19.01 15.30 -13.55
C PRO A 122 20.29 14.74 -12.91
N ASP A 123 21.10 15.62 -12.32
CA ASP A 123 22.30 15.26 -11.55
C ASP A 123 22.35 16.13 -10.30
N PHE A 124 21.64 15.70 -9.26
CA PHE A 124 21.59 16.38 -7.96
C PHE A 124 22.18 15.47 -6.89
N ASP A 125 22.85 16.05 -5.89
CA ASP A 125 23.55 15.27 -4.86
C ASP A 125 22.60 14.38 -4.03
N PHE A 126 21.35 14.80 -3.83
CA PHE A 126 20.35 14.00 -3.10
C PHE A 126 19.83 12.79 -3.89
N MET A 127 20.16 12.66 -5.19
CA MET A 127 19.82 11.50 -6.03
C MET A 127 20.93 10.45 -6.05
N LYS A 128 22.08 10.75 -5.45
CA LYS A 128 23.25 9.89 -5.44
C LYS A 128 23.20 8.96 -4.23
N ASP A 129 23.57 7.70 -4.45
CA ASP A 129 23.81 6.75 -3.36
C ASP A 129 25.11 7.06 -2.61
N ASP A 130 25.43 6.25 -1.60
CA ASP A 130 26.65 6.39 -0.79
C ASP A 130 27.96 6.28 -1.60
N SER A 131 27.89 5.73 -2.83
CA SER A 131 29.02 5.67 -3.76
C SER A 131 29.13 6.90 -4.66
N GLY A 132 28.20 7.85 -4.53
CA GLY A 132 28.10 9.03 -5.37
C GLY A 132 27.43 8.77 -6.73
N LYS A 133 26.79 7.61 -6.92
CA LYS A 133 26.16 7.24 -8.19
C LYS A 133 24.68 7.57 -8.18
N ILE A 134 24.18 8.21 -9.26
CA ILE A 134 22.74 8.43 -9.47
C ILE A 134 22.04 7.08 -9.60
N VAL A 135 21.01 6.88 -8.78
CA VAL A 135 20.16 5.70 -8.85
C VAL A 135 19.02 5.96 -9.85
N LYS A 136 19.12 5.33 -11.03
CA LYS A 136 18.07 5.32 -12.05
C LYS A 136 17.64 3.88 -12.33
N VAL A 137 16.34 3.64 -12.30
CA VAL A 137 15.74 2.32 -12.56
C VAL A 137 14.83 2.38 -13.78
N GLU A 138 14.64 1.21 -14.41
CA GLU A 138 13.59 1.05 -15.41
C GLU A 138 12.25 0.84 -14.69
N MET A 139 11.30 1.76 -14.90
CA MET A 139 9.99 1.66 -14.29
C MET A 139 9.11 0.67 -15.05
N PRO A 140 8.34 -0.19 -14.35
CA PRO A 140 7.30 -1.00 -14.99
C PRO A 140 6.31 -0.12 -15.76
N GLN A 141 5.65 -0.72 -16.75
CA GLN A 141 4.58 -0.04 -17.47
C GLN A 141 3.41 0.25 -16.54
N ILE A 142 2.88 1.47 -16.63
CA ILE A 142 1.65 1.87 -15.94
C ILE A 142 0.47 1.14 -16.59
N THR A 143 -0.41 0.60 -15.77
CA THR A 143 -1.58 -0.19 -16.14
C THR A 143 -2.85 0.40 -15.56
N ASP A 144 -4.01 -0.14 -15.97
CA ASP A 144 -5.31 0.26 -15.42
C ASP A 144 -5.50 -0.11 -13.93
N GLN A 145 -4.57 -0.88 -13.35
CA GLN A 145 -4.57 -1.21 -11.92
C GLN A 145 -3.88 -0.15 -11.07
N ASP A 146 -3.10 0.73 -11.68
CA ASP A 146 -2.34 1.76 -10.98
C ASP A 146 -3.23 2.96 -10.64
N HIS A 147 -2.95 3.59 -9.49
CA HIS A 147 -3.65 4.80 -9.09
C HIS A 147 -2.97 6.01 -9.69
N VAL A 148 -3.55 6.50 -10.79
CA VAL A 148 -2.97 7.60 -11.60
C VAL A 148 -3.80 8.89 -11.47
N THR A 149 -3.12 10.03 -11.34
CA THR A 149 -3.72 11.37 -11.40
C THR A 149 -2.77 12.38 -12.05
N GLY A 150 -3.24 13.62 -12.27
CA GLY A 150 -2.50 14.66 -12.97
C GLY A 150 -2.64 14.56 -14.49
N ALA A 151 -1.58 14.92 -15.22
CA ALA A 151 -1.57 14.92 -16.67
C ALA A 151 -1.81 13.51 -17.25
N LYS A 152 -2.63 13.40 -18.29
CA LYS A 152 -2.94 12.09 -18.93
C LYS A 152 -1.78 11.49 -19.73
N ASN A 153 -0.83 12.33 -20.15
CA ASN A 153 0.36 11.97 -20.91
C ASN A 153 1.51 12.92 -20.54
N GLY A 154 1.73 13.11 -19.25
CA GLY A 154 2.78 13.99 -18.76
C GLY A 154 4.15 13.54 -19.28
N LYS A 155 5.01 14.50 -19.66
CA LYS A 155 6.42 14.20 -19.95
C LYS A 155 7.18 13.70 -18.72
N VAL A 156 6.66 14.01 -17.53
CA VAL A 156 7.22 13.60 -16.24
C VAL A 156 6.21 12.74 -15.50
N THR A 157 6.64 11.56 -15.10
CA THR A 157 5.90 10.64 -14.23
C THR A 157 6.62 10.56 -12.90
N ILE A 158 5.89 10.84 -11.83
CA ILE A 158 6.31 10.59 -10.44
C ILE A 158 5.63 9.30 -10.00
N VAL A 159 6.41 8.25 -9.75
CA VAL A 159 5.91 7.02 -9.14
C VAL A 159 6.26 7.06 -7.65
N GLU A 160 5.27 7.23 -6.79
CA GLU A 160 5.43 7.41 -5.34
C GLU A 160 5.07 6.12 -4.59
N PHE A 161 5.97 5.68 -3.70
CA PHE A 161 5.74 4.66 -2.68
C PHE A 161 5.60 5.33 -1.32
N SER A 162 4.46 5.14 -0.68
CA SER A 162 4.07 6.00 0.44
C SER A 162 3.16 5.30 1.43
N ASP A 163 3.12 5.86 2.63
CA ASP A 163 2.48 5.30 3.81
C ASP A 163 1.58 6.37 4.43
N PHE A 164 0.28 6.08 4.51
CA PHE A 164 -0.71 7.01 5.05
C PHE A 164 -0.50 7.39 6.52
N GLU A 165 0.21 6.60 7.33
CA GLU A 165 0.53 6.92 8.73
C GLU A 165 1.91 7.61 8.87
N CYS A 166 2.78 7.54 7.86
CA CYS A 166 4.07 8.19 7.91
C CYS A 166 3.97 9.73 7.88
N PRO A 167 4.45 10.45 8.90
CA PRO A 167 4.36 11.92 8.95
C PRO A 167 5.22 12.62 7.88
N TYR A 168 6.28 11.96 7.38
CA TYR A 168 7.05 12.46 6.25
C TYR A 168 6.25 12.35 4.94
N CYS A 169 5.48 11.28 4.77
CA CYS A 169 4.59 11.11 3.62
C CYS A 169 3.49 12.17 3.60
N GLY A 170 2.86 12.46 4.75
CA GLY A 170 1.88 13.54 4.86
C GLY A 170 2.42 14.93 4.47
N ARG A 171 3.67 15.23 4.84
CA ARG A 171 4.36 16.44 4.37
C ARG A 171 4.67 16.39 2.88
N TYR A 172 5.13 15.26 2.38
CA TYR A 172 5.49 15.11 0.97
C TYR A 172 4.27 15.20 0.05
N LYS A 173 3.10 14.72 0.47
CA LYS A 173 1.84 14.99 -0.22
C LYS A 173 1.63 16.49 -0.46
N THR A 174 1.94 17.36 0.51
CA THR A 174 1.80 18.82 0.31
C THR A 174 2.74 19.32 -0.79
N THR A 175 3.97 18.78 -0.87
CA THR A 175 4.89 19.04 -1.99
C THR A 175 4.29 18.57 -3.32
N ILE A 176 3.81 17.32 -3.38
CA ILE A 176 3.27 16.72 -4.60
C ILE A 176 1.98 17.42 -5.07
N ASP A 177 1.08 17.80 -4.17
CA ASP A 177 -0.12 18.58 -4.48
C ASP A 177 0.25 19.92 -5.15
N GLN A 178 1.27 20.61 -4.63
CA GLN A 178 1.75 21.85 -5.22
C GLN A 178 2.43 21.62 -6.58
N VAL A 179 3.17 20.52 -6.74
CA VAL A 179 3.75 20.12 -8.03
C VAL A 179 2.65 19.84 -9.06
N LEU A 180 1.65 19.02 -8.74
CA LEU A 180 0.55 18.73 -9.66
C LEU A 180 -0.22 19.99 -10.06
N LYS A 181 -0.34 20.96 -9.15
CA LYS A 181 -0.93 22.27 -9.42
C LYS A 181 -0.07 23.15 -10.34
N ASP A 182 1.24 23.14 -10.14
CA ASP A 182 2.19 23.97 -10.91
C ASP A 182 2.46 23.40 -12.31
N TYR A 183 2.29 22.08 -12.50
CA TYR A 183 2.58 21.36 -13.74
C TYR A 183 1.39 20.53 -14.26
N PRO A 184 0.20 21.13 -14.44
CA PRO A 184 -1.05 20.40 -14.68
C PRO A 184 -1.05 19.57 -15.98
N ASP A 185 -0.27 20.00 -16.98
CA ASP A 185 -0.19 19.35 -18.30
C ASP A 185 1.05 18.47 -18.46
N SER A 186 1.98 18.50 -17.50
CA SER A 186 3.32 17.92 -17.65
C SER A 186 3.62 16.80 -16.68
N VAL A 187 2.99 16.79 -15.49
CA VAL A 187 3.30 15.82 -14.43
C VAL A 187 2.14 14.88 -14.21
N THR A 188 2.44 13.58 -14.26
CA THR A 188 1.58 12.47 -13.87
C THR A 188 2.05 11.92 -12.53
N LEU A 189 1.14 11.70 -11.59
CA LEU A 189 1.42 10.97 -10.35
C LEU A 189 0.85 9.56 -10.45
N VAL A 190 1.68 8.58 -10.09
CA VAL A 190 1.29 7.20 -9.84
C VAL A 190 1.56 6.89 -8.37
N PHE A 191 0.57 6.42 -7.64
CA PHE A 191 0.69 6.14 -6.22
C PHE A 191 0.65 4.64 -5.91
N HIS A 192 1.63 4.18 -5.12
CA HIS A 192 1.70 2.83 -4.58
C HIS A 192 1.68 2.85 -3.06
N ASN A 193 0.80 2.00 -2.50
CA ASN A 193 0.74 1.72 -1.08
C ASN A 193 2.00 0.99 -0.61
N PHE A 194 2.73 1.57 0.35
CA PHE A 194 3.91 0.98 1.00
C PHE A 194 3.79 1.12 2.53
N PRO A 195 2.81 0.46 3.18
CA PRO A 195 2.63 0.55 4.62
C PRO A 195 3.79 -0.11 5.37
N LEU A 196 4.45 0.64 6.23
CA LEU A 196 5.57 0.16 7.04
C LEU A 196 5.05 -0.67 8.22
N SER A 197 5.71 -1.79 8.53
CA SER A 197 5.23 -2.76 9.52
C SER A 197 5.14 -2.23 10.95
N PHE A 198 5.84 -1.15 11.26
CA PHE A 198 5.82 -0.47 12.57
C PHE A 198 4.73 0.61 12.68
N HIS A 199 3.99 0.88 11.61
CA HIS A 199 2.85 1.79 11.57
C HIS A 199 1.54 0.99 11.67
N GLN A 200 0.90 1.02 12.83
CA GLN A 200 -0.24 0.15 13.18
C GLN A 200 -1.51 0.40 12.33
N TYR A 201 -1.67 1.62 11.81
CA TYR A 201 -2.79 2.09 10.99
C TYR A 201 -2.44 2.22 9.51
N ALA A 202 -1.17 2.12 9.11
CA ALA A 202 -0.74 2.22 7.71
C ALA A 202 -1.42 1.17 6.81
N LYS A 203 -1.37 -0.11 7.19
CA LYS A 203 -2.00 -1.19 6.41
C LYS A 203 -3.54 -1.03 6.36
N PRO A 204 -4.25 -0.79 7.48
CA PRO A 204 -5.67 -0.47 7.44
C PRO A 204 -6.02 0.73 6.55
N ALA A 205 -5.22 1.80 6.57
CA ALA A 205 -5.43 2.98 5.73
C ALA A 205 -5.19 2.68 4.24
N ALA A 206 -4.15 1.89 3.91
CA ALA A 206 -3.91 1.41 2.56
C ALA A 206 -5.10 0.59 2.04
N VAL A 207 -5.60 -0.37 2.82
CA VAL A 207 -6.81 -1.15 2.47
C VAL A 207 -8.03 -0.23 2.28
N ALA A 208 -8.19 0.78 3.14
CA ALA A 208 -9.29 1.74 3.02
C ALA A 208 -9.25 2.52 1.69
N SER A 209 -8.06 2.92 1.23
CA SER A 209 -7.88 3.57 -0.07
C SER A 209 -8.32 2.68 -1.23
N GLU A 210 -7.96 1.39 -1.19
CA GLU A 210 -8.36 0.41 -2.21
C GLU A 210 -9.87 0.09 -2.18
N CYS A 211 -10.44 -0.02 -0.99
CA CYS A 211 -11.89 -0.17 -0.81
C CYS A 211 -12.68 1.04 -1.32
N ALA A 212 -12.10 2.25 -1.20
CA ALA A 212 -12.68 3.45 -1.79
C ALA A 212 -12.56 3.44 -3.32
N ASN A 213 -11.47 2.89 -3.86
CA ASN A 213 -11.28 2.73 -5.30
C ASN A 213 -12.38 1.87 -5.96
N GLU A 214 -12.91 0.84 -5.27
CA GLU A 214 -14.06 0.06 -5.77
C GLU A 214 -15.31 0.91 -6.06
N GLN A 215 -15.36 2.10 -5.48
CA GLN A 215 -16.46 3.05 -5.61
C GLN A 215 -16.03 4.31 -6.37
N GLY A 216 -14.84 4.29 -7.00
CA GLY A 216 -14.26 5.38 -7.77
C GLY A 216 -13.78 6.56 -6.93
N LYS A 217 -13.49 6.35 -5.63
CA LYS A 217 -13.14 7.42 -4.68
C LYS A 217 -11.77 7.24 -4.04
N PHE A 218 -10.82 6.68 -4.78
CA PHE A 218 -9.45 6.47 -4.28
C PHE A 218 -8.83 7.80 -3.84
N TRP A 219 -8.87 8.82 -4.70
CA TRP A 219 -8.22 10.11 -4.46
C TRP A 219 -8.87 10.92 -3.33
N GLU A 220 -10.19 10.86 -3.19
CA GLU A 220 -10.88 11.48 -2.06
C GLU A 220 -10.54 10.80 -0.74
N MET A 221 -10.39 9.46 -0.73
CA MET A 221 -9.91 8.73 0.44
C MET A 221 -8.45 9.06 0.74
N TYR A 222 -7.60 9.09 -0.29
CA TYR A 222 -6.20 9.50 -0.20
C TYR A 222 -6.05 10.86 0.49
N ASP A 223 -6.83 11.86 0.07
CA ASP A 223 -6.84 13.20 0.67
C ASP A 223 -7.29 13.18 2.13
N LYS A 224 -8.33 12.41 2.46
CA LYS A 224 -8.81 12.29 3.83
C LYS A 224 -7.79 11.62 4.75
N LEU A 225 -7.21 10.51 4.33
CA LEU A 225 -6.25 9.76 5.12
C LEU A 225 -5.02 10.61 5.44
N PHE A 226 -4.45 11.29 4.45
CA PHE A 226 -3.34 12.22 4.69
C PHE A 226 -3.77 13.49 5.45
N GLY A 227 -5.02 13.92 5.32
CA GLY A 227 -5.58 14.98 6.18
C GLY A 227 -5.59 14.58 7.66
N TYR A 228 -5.99 13.34 7.98
CA TYR A 228 -5.89 12.81 9.34
C TYR A 228 -4.44 12.60 9.78
N ASN A 229 -3.56 12.14 8.89
CA ASN A 229 -2.12 12.02 9.13
C ASN A 229 -1.48 13.35 9.57
N ASN A 230 -1.69 14.41 8.77
CA ASN A 230 -1.10 15.72 9.02
C ASN A 230 -1.59 16.37 10.30
N ASN A 231 -2.80 15.98 10.75
CA ASN A 231 -3.34 16.38 12.05
C ASN A 231 -2.99 15.41 13.19
N SER A 232 -2.15 14.39 12.94
CA SER A 232 -1.75 13.36 13.91
C SER A 232 -2.94 12.63 14.54
N THR A 233 -4.01 12.43 13.77
CA THR A 233 -5.27 11.82 14.22
C THR A 233 -5.66 10.59 13.41
N LEU A 234 -4.79 10.09 12.52
CA LEU A 234 -5.06 8.85 11.80
C LEU A 234 -5.15 7.67 12.78
N ASN A 235 -6.30 6.99 12.77
CA ASN A 235 -6.58 5.81 13.57
C ASN A 235 -7.77 5.05 12.93
N SER A 236 -8.11 3.87 13.46
CA SER A 236 -9.19 3.02 12.93
C SER A 236 -10.56 3.72 12.88
N GLU A 237 -10.88 4.58 13.85
CA GLU A 237 -12.14 5.33 13.86
C GLU A 237 -12.17 6.37 12.73
N ASN A 238 -11.10 7.16 12.60
CA ASN A 238 -11.01 8.21 11.59
C ASN A 238 -10.89 7.66 10.17
N ILE A 239 -10.34 6.46 9.97
CA ILE A 239 -10.39 5.74 8.68
C ILE A 239 -11.85 5.45 8.28
N LYS A 240 -12.67 4.95 9.20
CA LYS A 240 -14.10 4.71 8.95
C LYS A 240 -14.86 6.01 8.77
N LYS A 241 -14.52 7.04 9.54
CA LYS A 241 -15.09 8.39 9.40
C LYS A 241 -14.79 8.99 8.02
N ALA A 242 -13.56 8.83 7.51
CA ALA A 242 -13.17 9.26 6.16
C ALA A 242 -14.11 8.67 5.10
N ALA A 243 -14.42 7.37 5.19
CA ALA A 243 -15.34 6.70 4.28
C ALA A 243 -16.74 7.33 4.29
N VAL A 244 -17.26 7.66 5.48
CA VAL A 244 -18.57 8.33 5.63
C VAL A 244 -18.52 9.74 5.05
N GLU A 245 -17.45 10.50 5.34
CA GLU A 245 -17.28 11.88 4.86
C GLU A 245 -17.20 12.00 3.34
N ILE A 246 -16.59 11.02 2.67
CA ILE A 246 -16.54 10.97 1.21
C ILE A 246 -17.75 10.26 0.62
N GLY A 247 -18.70 9.80 1.43
CA GLY A 247 -19.94 9.16 0.97
C GLY A 247 -19.74 7.81 0.31
N LEU A 248 -18.91 6.94 0.90
CA LEU A 248 -18.86 5.52 0.55
C LEU A 248 -20.09 4.79 1.05
N LYS A 249 -20.48 3.74 0.31
CA LYS A 249 -21.56 2.80 0.64
C LYS A 249 -21.10 1.62 1.48
#